data_AF-A0A819DZM9-F1
#
_entry.id   AF-A0A819DZM9-F1
#
_cell.length_a   1.000
_cell.length_b   1.000
_cell.length_c   1.000
_cell.angle_alpha   90.00
_cell.angle_beta   90.00
_cell.angle_gamma   90.00
#
_symmetry.space_group_name_H-M   'P 1'
#
loop_
_entity.id
_entity.type
_entity.pdbx_description
1 polymer ?
#
loop_
_entity_poly.entity_id
_entity_poly.type
_entity_poly.pdbx_seq_one_letter_code
_entity_poly.pdbx_strand_id
1 'polypeptide(L)'
;MVAIIGTALHWSDILVLLLYFLLIVGFGIWSSCKNRGSVGGYFLAGRTMNFILVGTSLFASNIGSGHFIGLSGSGASSGIAVADFEIGAVHWLMVLGWLFVPVYMKAEVFTMPQYIKMRYGGERIRVYLTCLALMLSIFTKISVDLYSGAIFLQQALNWNLYASVIALILLAAFFTVGAVIWTDFIQTVIMVVSAFILMIISFVRVGGMQQIRNLFPYALAYTTLHNTTECGVPNEYYFSLIRPFDADLPWFGILFGHGVMCIWYWCSDQVNRKRE
;
A
#
# COMPACT_ATOMS: atom_id res chain seq x y z
N MET A 1 -8.58 23.17 -3.76
CA MET A 1 -7.96 22.04 -4.46
C MET A 1 -7.52 22.56 -5.82
N VAL A 2 -6.22 22.62 -6.12
CA VAL A 2 -5.79 22.92 -7.50
C VAL A 2 -6.15 21.68 -8.29
N ALA A 3 -7.27 21.76 -9.01
CA ALA A 3 -7.59 20.79 -10.03
C ALA A 3 -6.41 20.76 -10.99
N ILE A 4 -5.66 19.65 -11.02
CA ILE A 4 -4.71 19.37 -12.10
C ILE A 4 -5.57 19.01 -13.31
N ILE A 5 -6.28 20.01 -13.84
CA ILE A 5 -6.99 19.91 -15.11
C ILE A 5 -5.96 20.30 -16.16
N GLY A 6 -5.41 19.30 -16.83
CA GLY A 6 -4.91 19.47 -18.19
C GLY A 6 -3.47 19.97 -18.36
N THR A 7 -2.53 19.67 -17.46
CA THR A 7 -1.11 19.73 -17.86
C THR A 7 -0.67 18.36 -18.33
N ALA A 8 -0.65 18.17 -19.65
CA ALA A 8 0.08 17.04 -20.24
C ALA A 8 1.50 17.02 -19.66
N LEU A 9 2.01 15.83 -19.31
CA LEU A 9 3.37 15.69 -18.78
C LEU A 9 4.34 16.49 -19.65
N HIS A 10 5.10 17.39 -19.02
CA HIS A 10 6.17 18.08 -19.71
C HIS A 10 7.24 17.06 -20.08
N TRP A 11 8.03 17.37 -21.12
CA TRP A 11 9.14 16.52 -21.52
C TRP A 11 10.12 16.22 -20.36
N SER A 12 10.30 17.19 -19.45
CA SER A 12 11.06 17.01 -18.21
C SER A 12 10.50 15.90 -17.33
N ASP A 13 9.19 15.78 -17.21
CA ASP A 13 8.53 14.81 -16.34
C ASP A 13 8.67 13.39 -16.92
N ILE A 14 8.53 13.27 -18.24
CA ILE A 14 8.76 12.01 -18.97
C ILE A 14 10.21 11.56 -18.83
N LEU A 15 11.16 12.49 -18.94
CA LEU A 15 12.59 12.19 -18.79
C LEU A 15 12.91 11.71 -17.38
N VAL A 16 12.34 12.33 -16.34
CA VAL A 16 12.50 11.89 -14.94
C VAL A 16 11.90 10.49 -14.73
N LEU A 17 10.72 10.20 -15.29
CA LEU A 17 10.10 8.87 -15.23
C LEU A 17 10.95 7.81 -15.93
N LEU A 18 11.44 8.09 -17.13
CA LEU A 18 12.33 7.18 -17.87
C LEU A 18 13.62 6.92 -17.09
N LEU A 19 14.23 7.97 -16.53
CA LEU A 19 15.44 7.84 -15.72
C LEU A 19 15.18 7.02 -14.46
N TYR A 20 14.04 7.20 -13.79
CA TYR A 20 13.62 6.38 -12.65
C TYR A 20 13.51 4.89 -13.02
N PHE A 21 12.81 4.56 -14.11
CA PHE A 21 12.68 3.18 -14.57
C PHE A 21 14.03 2.57 -14.97
N LEU A 22 14.87 3.33 -15.66
CA LEU A 22 16.22 2.88 -16.04
C LEU A 22 17.11 2.64 -14.82
N LEU A 23 17.03 3.50 -13.80
CA LEU A 23 17.78 3.31 -12.55
C LEU A 23 17.34 2.05 -11.81
N ILE A 24 16.03 1.79 -11.71
CA ILE A 24 15.52 0.59 -11.04
C ILE A 24 15.87 -0.67 -11.81
N VAL A 25 15.64 -0.69 -13.13
CA VAL A 25 15.98 -1.84 -13.98
C VAL A 25 17.49 -2.08 -13.97
N GLY A 26 18.28 -1.02 -14.15
CA GLY A 26 19.75 -1.10 -14.14
C GLY A 26 20.28 -1.62 -12.82
N PHE A 27 19.74 -1.14 -11.70
CA PHE A 27 20.12 -1.60 -10.37
C PHE A 27 19.66 -3.04 -10.08
N GLY A 28 18.46 -3.42 -10.53
CA GLY A 28 17.94 -4.78 -10.45
C GLY A 28 18.82 -5.79 -11.20
N ILE A 29 19.19 -5.46 -12.45
CA ILE A 29 20.10 -6.27 -13.26
C ILE A 29 21.49 -6.33 -12.62
N TRP A 30 22.04 -5.19 -12.18
CA TRP A 30 23.36 -5.14 -11.53
C TRP A 30 23.42 -6.03 -10.28
N SER A 31 22.40 -5.93 -9.41
CA SER A 31 22.31 -6.75 -8.20
C SER A 31 22.13 -8.24 -8.53
N SER A 32 21.29 -8.57 -9.51
CA SER A 32 21.10 -9.94 -9.99
C SER A 32 22.41 -10.54 -10.53
N CYS A 33 23.12 -9.80 -11.39
CA CYS A 33 24.40 -10.23 -11.95
C CYS A 33 25.51 -10.39 -10.91
N LYS A 34 25.56 -9.52 -9.88
CA LYS A 34 26.57 -9.59 -8.82
C LYS A 34 26.37 -10.78 -7.87
N ASN A 35 25.14 -11.24 -7.70
CA ASN A 35 24.79 -12.34 -6.80
C ASN A 35 24.64 -13.72 -7.49
N ARG A 36 24.85 -13.82 -8.80
CA ARG A 36 24.76 -15.07 -9.59
C ARG A 36 25.75 -16.18 -9.16
N GLY A 37 26.83 -15.84 -8.44
CA GLY A 37 27.89 -16.79 -8.07
C GLY A 37 27.69 -17.54 -6.75
N SER A 38 26.62 -17.27 -6.00
CA SER A 38 26.41 -17.89 -4.70
C SER A 38 24.92 -18.15 -4.47
N VAL A 39 24.48 -19.38 -4.76
CA VAL A 39 23.17 -19.89 -4.30
C VAL A 39 23.07 -19.75 -2.77
N GLY A 40 24.22 -19.81 -2.09
CA GLY A 40 24.35 -19.47 -0.69
C GLY A 40 24.08 -18.01 -0.37
N GLY A 41 24.43 -17.01 -1.18
CA GLY A 41 24.23 -15.58 -0.87
C GLY A 41 22.77 -15.13 -0.96
N TYR A 42 21.98 -15.77 -1.83
CA TYR A 42 20.54 -15.55 -1.94
C TYR A 42 19.79 -16.13 -0.72
N PHE A 43 20.25 -17.27 -0.17
CA PHE A 43 19.61 -17.97 0.96
C PHE A 43 20.27 -17.73 2.35
N LEU A 44 21.58 -17.44 2.43
CA LEU A 44 22.33 -17.13 3.66
C LEU A 44 22.16 -15.68 4.12
N ALA A 45 21.42 -14.85 3.38
CA ALA A 45 20.85 -13.64 3.97
C ALA A 45 20.06 -13.97 5.25
N GLY A 46 19.54 -15.19 5.40
CA GLY A 46 18.78 -15.63 6.57
C GLY A 46 19.45 -15.55 7.96
N ARG A 47 20.77 -15.33 8.09
CA ARG A 47 21.43 -15.21 9.42
C ARG A 47 21.96 -13.82 9.78
N THR A 48 22.09 -12.89 8.83
CA THR A 48 22.65 -11.54 9.07
C THR A 48 21.89 -10.43 8.35
N MET A 49 20.61 -10.63 8.03
CA MET A 49 19.78 -9.57 7.46
C MET A 49 19.59 -8.45 8.48
N ASN A 50 20.00 -7.24 8.09
CA ASN A 50 19.81 -6.04 8.89
C ASN A 50 18.31 -5.85 9.14
N PHE A 51 17.91 -5.61 10.39
CA PHE A 51 16.51 -5.42 10.78
C PHE A 51 15.85 -4.27 9.99
N ILE A 52 16.62 -3.26 9.59
CA ILE A 52 16.14 -2.16 8.76
C ILE A 52 15.71 -2.70 7.39
N LEU A 53 16.54 -3.52 6.75
CA LEU A 53 16.23 -4.10 5.43
C LEU A 53 14.98 -4.98 5.48
N VAL A 54 14.82 -5.76 6.55
CA VAL A 54 13.62 -6.58 6.79
C VAL A 54 12.39 -5.70 7.00
N GLY A 55 12.48 -4.65 7.82
CA GLY A 55 11.40 -3.70 8.07
C GLY A 55 10.98 -2.96 6.80
N THR A 56 11.96 -2.50 6.01
CA THR A 56 11.72 -1.81 4.74
C THR A 56 11.07 -2.73 3.71
N SER A 57 11.51 -3.98 3.58
CA SER A 57 10.88 -4.95 2.67
C SER A 57 9.44 -5.31 3.10
N LEU A 58 9.21 -5.45 4.41
CA LEU A 58 7.84 -5.60 4.94
C LEU A 58 6.98 -4.39 4.62
N PHE A 59 7.50 -3.18 4.80
CA PHE A 59 6.78 -1.95 4.44
C PHE A 59 6.48 -1.89 2.93
N ALA A 60 7.49 -2.11 2.09
CA ALA A 60 7.38 -2.12 0.62
C ALA A 60 6.27 -3.07 0.14
N SER A 61 6.18 -4.24 0.77
CA SER A 61 5.22 -5.27 0.42
C SER A 61 3.78 -4.89 0.73
N ASN A 62 3.54 -4.02 1.69
CA ASN A 62 2.19 -3.65 2.12
C ASN A 62 1.69 -2.37 1.45
N ILE A 63 2.60 -1.43 1.20
CA ILE A 63 2.25 -0.13 0.66
C ILE A 63 2.23 -0.17 -0.86
N GLY A 64 1.01 -0.08 -1.42
CA GLY A 64 0.75 -0.01 -2.85
C GLY A 64 0.14 1.32 -3.29
N SER A 65 -0.15 1.43 -4.59
CA SER A 65 -0.90 2.56 -5.17
C SER A 65 -2.26 2.78 -4.50
N GLY A 66 -2.90 1.71 -4.00
CA GLY A 66 -4.13 1.79 -3.22
C GLY A 66 -3.99 2.59 -1.92
N HIS A 67 -2.81 2.57 -1.27
CA HIS A 67 -2.59 3.38 -0.08
C HIS A 67 -2.41 4.85 -0.45
N PHE A 68 -1.60 5.13 -1.48
CA PHE A 68 -1.33 6.50 -1.89
C PHE A 68 -2.56 7.23 -2.45
N ILE A 69 -3.38 6.56 -3.25
CA ILE A 69 -4.53 7.18 -3.92
C ILE A 69 -5.81 6.93 -3.13
N GLY A 70 -5.99 5.72 -2.60
CA GLY A 70 -7.16 5.35 -1.81
C GLY A 70 -7.21 6.08 -0.47
N LEU A 71 -6.16 5.97 0.37
CA LEU A 71 -6.18 6.62 1.69
C LEU A 71 -6.12 8.15 1.57
N SER A 72 -5.40 8.71 0.60
CA SER A 72 -5.43 10.15 0.36
C SER A 72 -6.80 10.62 -0.15
N GLY A 73 -7.46 9.84 -1.00
CA GLY A 73 -8.82 10.09 -1.45
C GLY A 73 -9.83 10.05 -0.30
N SER A 74 -9.77 9.01 0.54
CA SER A 74 -10.58 8.92 1.76
C SER A 74 -10.26 10.03 2.75
N GLY A 75 -9.00 10.44 2.88
CA GLY A 75 -8.60 11.59 3.69
C GLY A 75 -9.14 12.92 3.15
N ALA A 76 -9.23 13.05 1.82
CA ALA A 76 -9.82 14.22 1.18
C ALA A 76 -11.35 14.27 1.33
N SER A 77 -12.04 13.12 1.35
CA SER A 77 -13.50 13.07 1.51
C SER A 77 -13.94 13.12 2.98
N SER A 78 -13.31 12.31 3.83
CA SER A 78 -13.73 12.08 5.22
C SER A 78 -12.89 12.85 6.23
N GLY A 79 -11.66 13.27 5.90
CA GLY A 79 -10.76 13.96 6.84
C GLY A 79 -9.80 13.02 7.58
N ILE A 80 -9.31 13.45 8.75
CA ILE A 80 -8.15 12.82 9.40
C ILE A 80 -8.42 11.46 10.06
N ALA A 81 -9.67 11.06 10.26
CA ALA A 81 -10.01 9.78 10.91
C ALA A 81 -9.49 8.55 10.17
N VAL A 82 -9.23 8.68 8.86
CA VAL A 82 -8.61 7.61 8.07
C VAL A 82 -7.21 7.26 8.59
N ALA A 83 -6.52 8.19 9.28
CA ALA A 83 -5.23 7.92 9.89
C ALA A 83 -5.29 6.85 10.99
N ASP A 84 -6.46 6.60 11.60
CA ASP A 84 -6.62 5.56 12.61
C ASP A 84 -6.37 4.15 12.05
N PHE A 85 -6.54 3.93 10.75
CA PHE A 85 -6.18 2.66 10.11
C PHE A 85 -4.67 2.38 10.24
N GLU A 86 -3.83 3.39 9.99
CA GLU A 86 -2.37 3.26 10.05
C GLU A 86 -1.84 3.33 11.49
N ILE A 87 -2.40 4.21 12.32
CA ILE A 87 -2.05 4.25 13.76
C ILE A 87 -2.42 2.93 14.44
N GLY A 88 -3.59 2.37 14.10
CA GLY A 88 -4.01 1.05 14.57
C GLY A 88 -3.08 -0.07 14.08
N ALA A 89 -2.62 -0.01 12.82
CA ALA A 89 -1.69 -0.97 12.26
C ALA A 89 -0.40 -1.11 13.07
N VAL A 90 0.17 0.00 13.57
CA VAL A 90 1.37 -0.01 14.43
C VAL A 90 1.16 -0.87 15.67
N HIS A 91 -0.01 -0.76 16.30
CA HIS A 91 -0.34 -1.55 17.49
C HIS A 91 -0.41 -3.05 17.18
N TRP A 92 -1.06 -3.41 16.07
CA TRP A 92 -1.18 -4.81 15.65
C TRP A 92 0.13 -5.41 15.13
N LEU A 93 1.02 -4.61 14.55
CA LEU A 93 2.38 -5.02 14.19
C LEU A 93 3.24 -5.35 15.44
N MET A 94 3.06 -4.63 16.54
CA MET A 94 3.68 -5.00 17.82
C MET A 94 3.15 -6.34 18.32
N VAL A 95 1.84 -6.57 18.25
CA VAL A 95 1.22 -7.86 18.61
C VAL A 95 1.72 -8.99 17.71
N LEU A 96 1.85 -8.76 16.40
CA LEU A 96 2.48 -9.71 15.47
C LEU A 96 3.89 -10.09 15.97
N GLY A 97 4.72 -9.09 16.27
CA GLY A 97 6.10 -9.28 16.69
C GLY A 97 6.25 -10.09 17.98
N TRP A 98 5.42 -9.83 18.99
CA TRP A 98 5.53 -10.50 20.29
C TRP A 98 4.75 -11.81 20.41
N LEU A 99 3.55 -11.89 19.82
CA LEU A 99 2.67 -13.04 20.00
C LEU A 99 2.81 -14.05 18.87
N PHE A 100 2.75 -13.58 17.62
CA PHE A 100 2.59 -14.45 16.46
C PHE A 100 3.94 -14.90 15.87
N VAL A 101 4.92 -14.01 15.77
CA VAL A 101 6.25 -14.34 15.21
C VAL A 101 6.92 -15.50 15.96
N PRO A 102 6.95 -15.57 17.31
CA PRO A 102 7.55 -16.71 18.00
C PRO A 102 6.86 -18.04 17.71
N VAL A 103 5.53 -18.01 17.51
CA VAL A 103 4.74 -19.20 17.17
C VAL A 103 5.05 -19.66 15.74
N TYR A 104 5.06 -18.75 14.77
CA TYR A 104 5.34 -19.08 13.36
C TYR A 104 6.78 -19.55 13.16
N MET A 105 7.74 -18.95 13.87
CA MET A 105 9.14 -19.36 13.82
C MET A 105 9.36 -20.75 14.40
N LYS A 106 8.66 -21.11 15.49
CA LYS A 106 8.72 -22.46 16.07
C LYS A 106 7.98 -23.51 15.24
N ALA A 107 6.90 -23.12 14.57
CA ALA A 107 6.14 -24.02 13.70
C ALA A 107 6.79 -24.26 12.34
N GLU A 108 7.83 -23.49 11.99
CA GLU A 108 8.56 -23.57 10.70
C GLU A 108 7.64 -23.51 9.47
N VAL A 109 6.60 -22.69 9.57
CA VAL A 109 5.59 -22.52 8.52
C VAL A 109 5.96 -21.38 7.58
N PHE A 110 5.67 -21.55 6.30
CA PHE A 110 5.89 -20.53 5.27
C PHE A 110 4.59 -19.80 4.90
N THR A 111 3.44 -20.41 5.17
CA THR A 111 2.13 -19.83 4.84
C THR A 111 1.10 -20.09 5.94
N MET A 112 0.11 -19.21 6.06
CA MET A 112 -0.97 -19.40 7.03
C MET A 112 -1.83 -20.65 6.80
N PRO A 113 -2.22 -20.99 5.54
CA PRO A 113 -2.90 -22.26 5.28
C PRO A 113 -2.08 -23.49 5.70
N GLN A 114 -0.76 -23.44 5.57
CA GLN A 114 0.13 -24.52 6.04
C GLN A 114 0.14 -24.61 7.57
N TYR A 115 0.18 -23.48 8.28
CA TYR A 115 0.06 -23.45 9.74
C TYR A 115 -1.24 -24.08 10.23
N ILE A 116 -2.37 -23.72 9.61
CA ILE A 116 -3.69 -24.28 9.96
C ILE A 116 -3.74 -25.78 9.68
N LYS A 117 -3.15 -26.25 8.57
CA LYS A 117 -3.00 -27.69 8.29
C LYS A 117 -2.22 -28.41 9.40
N MET A 118 -1.09 -27.86 9.85
CA MET A 118 -0.30 -28.48 10.91
C MET A 118 -1.03 -28.48 12.25
N ARG A 119 -1.83 -27.45 12.53
CA ARG A 119 -2.55 -27.31 13.80
C ARG A 119 -3.79 -28.19 13.91
N TYR A 120 -4.60 -28.26 12.85
CA TYR A 120 -5.92 -28.92 12.87
C TYR A 120 -5.97 -30.19 12.01
N GLY A 121 -4.95 -30.46 11.20
CA GLY A 121 -4.94 -31.58 10.26
C GLY A 121 -5.81 -31.36 9.03
N GLY A 122 -5.62 -32.21 8.02
CA GLY A 122 -6.48 -32.29 6.83
C GLY A 122 -6.04 -31.43 5.64
N GLU A 123 -5.79 -32.07 4.50
CA GLU A 123 -5.40 -31.38 3.25
C GLU A 123 -6.52 -30.50 2.69
N ARG A 124 -7.78 -30.90 2.91
CA ARG A 124 -8.96 -30.18 2.40
C ARG A 124 -9.05 -28.75 2.94
N ILE A 125 -8.75 -28.55 4.22
CA ILE A 125 -8.77 -27.23 4.87
C ILE A 125 -7.67 -26.34 4.28
N ARG A 126 -6.48 -26.89 4.06
CA ARG A 126 -5.37 -26.16 3.42
C ARG A 126 -5.76 -25.67 2.03
N VAL A 127 -6.29 -26.57 1.20
CA VAL A 127 -6.67 -26.24 -0.18
C VAL A 127 -7.76 -25.18 -0.19
N TYR A 128 -8.80 -25.35 0.64
CA TYR A 128 -9.88 -24.37 0.76
C TYR A 128 -9.35 -22.98 1.16
N LEU A 129 -8.54 -22.90 2.21
CA LEU A 129 -8.00 -21.62 2.69
C LEU A 129 -7.00 -21.00 1.72
N THR A 130 -6.23 -21.81 0.99
CA THR A 130 -5.33 -21.31 -0.05
C THR A 130 -6.13 -20.72 -1.21
N CYS A 131 -7.16 -21.43 -1.70
CA CYS A 131 -8.04 -20.91 -2.75
C CYS A 131 -8.75 -19.62 -2.31
N LEU A 132 -9.27 -19.60 -1.08
CA LEU A 132 -9.91 -18.41 -0.51
C LEU A 132 -8.93 -17.23 -0.42
N ALA A 133 -7.72 -17.45 0.10
CA ALA A 133 -6.69 -16.41 0.22
C ALA A 133 -6.26 -15.87 -1.14
N LEU A 134 -6.11 -16.74 -2.15
CA LEU A 134 -5.78 -16.33 -3.53
C LEU A 134 -6.92 -15.51 -4.15
N MET A 135 -8.16 -15.95 -4.03
CA MET A 135 -9.33 -15.20 -4.52
C MET A 135 -9.40 -13.83 -3.85
N LEU A 136 -9.29 -13.76 -2.52
CA LEU A 136 -9.29 -12.49 -1.80
C LEU A 136 -8.14 -11.60 -2.27
N SER A 137 -6.93 -12.13 -2.45
CA SER A 137 -5.78 -11.35 -2.90
C SER A 137 -5.98 -10.76 -4.30
N ILE A 138 -6.54 -11.53 -5.23
CA ILE A 138 -6.83 -11.07 -6.60
C ILE A 138 -7.93 -9.99 -6.58
N PHE A 139 -9.08 -10.29 -5.96
CA PHE A 139 -10.25 -9.41 -6.04
C PHE A 139 -10.14 -8.16 -5.16
N THR A 140 -9.36 -8.20 -4.07
CA THR A 140 -9.24 -7.06 -3.15
C THR A 140 -7.92 -6.32 -3.33
N LYS A 141 -6.78 -6.96 -3.10
CA LYS A 141 -5.47 -6.28 -3.15
C LYS A 141 -5.08 -5.89 -4.58
N ILE A 142 -4.93 -6.88 -5.46
CA ILE A 142 -4.42 -6.64 -6.82
C ILE A 142 -5.36 -5.72 -7.60
N SER A 143 -6.68 -5.95 -7.52
CA SER A 143 -7.67 -5.09 -8.19
C SER A 143 -7.64 -3.65 -7.69
N VAL A 144 -7.56 -3.41 -6.37
CA VAL A 144 -7.54 -2.04 -5.83
C VAL A 144 -6.25 -1.32 -6.22
N ASP A 145 -5.10 -1.98 -6.16
CA ASP A 145 -3.83 -1.38 -6.56
C ASP A 145 -3.80 -1.07 -8.07
N LEU A 146 -4.29 -2.00 -8.89
CA LEU A 146 -4.34 -1.82 -10.34
C LEU A 146 -5.30 -0.69 -10.74
N TYR A 147 -6.49 -0.65 -10.13
CA TYR A 147 -7.48 0.40 -10.39
C TYR A 147 -6.98 1.77 -9.93
N SER A 148 -6.43 1.85 -8.71
CA SER A 148 -5.85 3.08 -8.18
C SER A 148 -4.72 3.58 -9.07
N GLY A 149 -3.79 2.71 -9.46
CA GLY A 149 -2.71 3.05 -10.39
C GLY A 149 -3.22 3.51 -11.74
N ALA A 150 -4.29 2.89 -12.26
CA ALA A 150 -4.88 3.25 -13.54
C ALA A 150 -5.56 4.62 -13.49
N ILE A 151 -6.23 4.99 -12.39
CA ILE A 151 -6.76 6.35 -12.18
C ILE A 151 -5.61 7.35 -12.20
N PHE A 152 -4.49 7.07 -11.53
CA PHE A 152 -3.35 7.97 -11.55
C PHE A 152 -2.80 8.20 -12.96
N LEU A 153 -2.60 7.13 -13.74
CA LEU A 153 -2.16 7.26 -15.12
C LEU A 153 -3.19 7.98 -15.99
N GLN A 154 -4.49 7.73 -15.79
CA GLN A 154 -5.54 8.46 -16.47
C GLN A 154 -5.47 9.96 -16.18
N GLN A 155 -5.28 10.37 -14.92
CA GLN A 155 -5.19 11.79 -14.56
C GLN A 155 -3.87 12.44 -15.03
N ALA A 156 -2.76 11.68 -15.06
CA ALA A 156 -1.46 12.18 -15.46
C ALA A 156 -1.30 12.29 -16.99
N LEU A 157 -1.68 11.24 -17.73
CA LEU A 157 -1.46 11.13 -19.17
C LEU A 157 -2.71 11.42 -20.01
N ASN A 158 -3.87 11.62 -19.36
CA ASN A 158 -5.18 11.77 -20.01
C ASN A 158 -5.56 10.56 -20.88
N TRP A 159 -5.10 9.37 -20.49
CA TRP A 159 -5.37 8.11 -21.19
C TRP A 159 -6.73 7.52 -20.80
N ASN A 160 -7.27 6.65 -21.66
CA ASN A 160 -8.41 5.83 -21.29
C ASN A 160 -8.02 4.91 -20.10
N LEU A 161 -8.95 4.72 -19.15
CA LEU A 161 -8.75 3.85 -17.99
C LEU A 161 -8.32 2.43 -18.40
N TYR A 162 -8.95 1.84 -19.42
CA TYR A 162 -8.61 0.49 -19.91
C TYR A 162 -7.20 0.42 -20.48
N ALA A 163 -6.77 1.45 -21.21
CA ALA A 163 -5.40 1.53 -21.72
C ALA A 163 -4.38 1.62 -20.58
N SER A 164 -4.70 2.41 -19.54
CA SER A 164 -3.88 2.55 -18.34
C SER A 164 -3.74 1.23 -17.56
N VAL A 165 -4.83 0.47 -17.42
CA VAL A 165 -4.83 -0.86 -16.80
C VAL A 165 -3.93 -1.83 -17.58
N ILE A 166 -4.08 -1.90 -18.91
CA ILE A 166 -3.27 -2.79 -19.74
C ILE A 166 -1.79 -2.44 -19.65
N ALA A 167 -1.45 -1.15 -19.69
CA ALA A 167 -0.08 -0.68 -19.55
C ALA A 167 0.54 -1.10 -18.20
N LEU A 168 -0.21 -0.96 -17.09
CA LEU A 168 0.24 -1.39 -15.77
C LEU A 168 0.44 -2.90 -15.67
N ILE A 169 -0.46 -3.71 -16.26
CA ILE A 169 -0.30 -5.17 -16.29
C ILE A 169 0.96 -5.57 -17.06
N LEU A 170 1.21 -4.96 -18.22
CA LEU A 170 2.42 -5.23 -19.01
C LEU A 170 3.69 -4.83 -18.27
N LEU A 171 3.67 -3.68 -17.60
CA LEU A 171 4.78 -3.21 -16.79
C LEU A 171 5.05 -4.15 -15.61
N ALA A 172 4.00 -4.53 -14.87
CA ALA A 172 4.11 -5.48 -13.78
C ALA A 172 4.66 -6.84 -14.24
N ALA A 173 4.14 -7.37 -15.36
CA ALA A 173 4.61 -8.63 -15.94
C ALA A 173 6.11 -8.58 -16.31
N PHE A 174 6.58 -7.43 -16.82
CA PHE A 174 8.00 -7.22 -17.13
C PHE A 174 8.88 -7.23 -15.85
N PHE A 175 8.43 -6.58 -14.77
CA PHE A 175 9.20 -6.48 -13.52
C PHE A 175 9.20 -7.76 -12.69
N THR A 176 8.21 -8.64 -12.83
CA THR A 176 8.15 -9.92 -12.09
C THR A 176 9.31 -10.87 -12.41
N VAL A 177 10.01 -10.68 -13.53
CA VAL A 177 11.06 -11.61 -14.01
C VAL A 177 12.36 -11.58 -13.17
N GLY A 178 12.49 -10.70 -12.19
CA GLY A 178 13.62 -10.72 -11.26
C GLY A 178 13.41 -9.85 -10.03
N ALA A 179 12.70 -10.38 -9.03
CA ALA A 179 12.54 -9.74 -7.73
C ALA A 179 13.88 -9.75 -6.97
N VAL A 180 14.39 -8.57 -6.61
CA VAL A 180 15.64 -8.41 -5.88
C VAL A 180 15.35 -7.60 -4.62
N ILE A 181 15.61 -8.15 -3.43
CA ILE A 181 15.35 -7.49 -2.13
C ILE A 181 15.87 -6.02 -2.08
N TRP A 182 16.96 -5.73 -2.79
CA TRP A 182 17.53 -4.38 -2.86
C TRP A 182 16.70 -3.38 -3.69
N THR A 183 15.92 -3.80 -4.70
CA THR A 183 15.01 -2.90 -5.42
C THR A 183 13.87 -2.44 -4.52
N ASP A 184 13.35 -3.33 -3.68
CA ASP A 184 12.27 -3.03 -2.73
C ASP A 184 12.71 -2.00 -1.67
N PHE A 185 13.97 -2.11 -1.22
CA PHE A 185 14.56 -1.14 -0.30
C PHE A 185 14.62 0.26 -0.93
N ILE A 186 15.20 0.37 -2.12
CA ILE A 186 15.32 1.65 -2.83
C ILE A 186 13.94 2.24 -3.13
N GLN A 187 13.01 1.41 -3.61
CA GLN A 187 11.65 1.83 -3.91
C GLN A 187 10.96 2.39 -2.66
N THR A 188 11.11 1.74 -1.51
CA THR A 188 10.55 2.25 -0.26
C THR A 188 11.13 3.59 0.14
N VAL A 189 12.45 3.78 0.03
CA VAL A 189 13.10 5.07 0.34
C VAL A 189 12.54 6.15 -0.57
N ILE A 190 12.42 5.88 -1.87
CA ILE A 190 11.83 6.82 -2.84
C ILE A 190 10.37 7.14 -2.48
N MET A 191 9.57 6.13 -2.14
CA MET A 191 8.16 6.31 -1.75
C MET A 191 8.01 7.17 -0.49
N VAL A 192 8.81 6.92 0.55
CA VAL A 192 8.76 7.69 1.79
C VAL A 192 9.21 9.14 1.55
N VAL A 193 10.35 9.35 0.89
CA VAL A 193 10.87 10.69 0.60
C VAL A 193 9.90 11.48 -0.27
N SER A 194 9.34 10.88 -1.32
CA SER A 194 8.36 11.53 -2.20
C SER A 194 7.06 11.87 -1.47
N ALA A 195 6.57 11.00 -0.58
CA ALA A 195 5.41 11.28 0.27
C ALA A 195 5.64 12.51 1.16
N PHE A 196 6.80 12.60 1.82
CA PHE A 196 7.16 13.75 2.67
C PHE A 196 7.26 15.04 1.86
N ILE A 197 7.92 15.00 0.69
CA ILE A 197 8.03 16.17 -0.20
C ILE A 197 6.63 16.63 -0.64
N LEU A 198 5.79 15.71 -1.10
CA LEU A 198 4.43 16.02 -1.54
C LEU A 198 3.58 16.61 -0.41
N MET A 199 3.70 16.06 0.80
CA MET A 199 3.07 16.61 2.00
C MET A 199 3.53 18.05 2.22
N ILE A 200 4.83 18.32 2.30
CA ILE A 200 5.37 19.68 2.55
C ILE A 200 4.89 20.66 1.48
N ILE A 201 4.98 20.30 0.20
CA ILE A 201 4.49 21.14 -0.90
C ILE A 201 3.00 21.44 -0.74
N SER A 202 2.20 20.43 -0.37
CA SER A 202 0.75 20.59 -0.16
C SER A 202 0.45 21.55 1.00
N PHE A 203 1.15 21.43 2.13
CA PHE A 203 1.00 22.35 3.27
C PHE A 203 1.37 23.79 2.91
N VAL A 204 2.49 23.98 2.19
CA VAL A 204 2.92 25.30 1.72
C VAL A 204 1.91 25.90 0.74
N ARG A 205 1.37 25.10 -0.18
CA ARG A 205 0.39 25.54 -1.18
C ARG A 205 -0.94 26.00 -0.54
N VAL A 206 -1.37 25.34 0.52
CA VAL A 206 -2.60 25.70 1.25
C VAL A 206 -2.37 26.87 2.21
N GLY A 207 -1.12 27.13 2.62
CA GLY A 207 -0.76 28.21 3.54
C GLY A 207 -0.66 27.78 5.00
N GLY A 208 -0.60 26.47 5.27
CA GLY A 208 -0.43 25.90 6.62
C GLY A 208 -1.70 25.24 7.19
N MET A 209 -1.56 24.69 8.40
CA MET A 209 -2.60 23.87 9.04
C MET A 209 -3.89 24.64 9.37
N GLN A 210 -3.78 25.92 9.69
CA GLN A 210 -4.94 26.76 10.01
C GLN A 210 -5.82 26.99 8.76
N GLN A 211 -5.18 27.19 7.62
CA GLN A 211 -5.84 27.37 6.33
C GLN A 211 -6.49 26.07 5.88
N ILE A 212 -5.87 24.92 6.13
CA ILE A 212 -6.51 23.62 5.90
C ILE A 212 -7.80 23.54 6.74
N ARG A 213 -7.76 23.87 8.03
CA ARG A 213 -8.96 23.84 8.89
C ARG A 213 -10.09 24.71 8.37
N ASN A 214 -9.77 25.92 7.91
CA ASN A 214 -10.78 26.87 7.45
C ASN A 214 -11.32 26.56 6.06
N LEU A 215 -10.49 26.02 5.17
CA LEU A 215 -10.85 25.78 3.76
C LEU A 215 -11.40 24.38 3.49
N PHE A 216 -11.10 23.39 4.35
CA PHE A 216 -11.54 22.01 4.16
C PHE A 216 -13.07 21.87 4.04
N PRO A 217 -13.91 22.55 4.85
CA PRO A 217 -15.37 22.48 4.72
C PRO A 217 -15.92 22.94 3.35
N TYR A 218 -15.16 23.79 2.65
CA TYR A 218 -15.54 24.34 1.35
C TYR A 218 -14.91 23.57 0.17
N ALA A 219 -14.15 22.51 0.44
CA ALA A 219 -13.47 21.72 -0.58
C ALA A 219 -14.43 20.69 -1.20
N LEU A 220 -15.37 21.17 -2.02
CA LEU A 220 -16.29 20.33 -2.77
C LEU A 220 -15.63 19.72 -4.02
N ALA A 221 -15.97 18.47 -4.32
CA ALA A 221 -15.52 17.81 -5.54
C ALA A 221 -16.17 18.47 -6.77
N TYR A 222 -15.35 18.90 -7.74
CA TYR A 222 -15.83 19.54 -8.97
C TYR A 222 -16.44 18.54 -9.97
N THR A 223 -15.95 17.29 -9.95
CA THR A 223 -16.42 16.20 -10.82
C THR A 223 -16.82 15.01 -9.97
N THR A 224 -18.08 14.59 -10.09
CA THR A 224 -18.62 13.39 -9.45
C THR A 224 -18.98 12.35 -10.52
N LEU A 225 -18.73 11.06 -10.24
CA LEU A 225 -18.99 9.97 -11.20
C LEU A 225 -20.48 9.83 -11.53
N HIS A 226 -21.32 10.15 -10.55
CA HIS A 226 -22.76 10.30 -10.69
C HIS A 226 -23.11 11.76 -10.39
N ASN A 227 -24.03 12.35 -11.14
CA ASN A 227 -24.47 13.74 -10.96
C ASN A 227 -25.35 13.89 -9.70
N THR A 228 -24.85 13.40 -8.57
CA THR A 228 -25.50 13.35 -7.27
C THR A 228 -24.80 14.34 -6.34
N THR A 229 -25.60 15.18 -5.69
CA THR A 229 -25.14 16.26 -4.79
C THR A 229 -24.73 15.76 -3.40
N GLU A 230 -24.90 14.48 -3.10
CA GLU A 230 -24.61 13.88 -1.79
C GLU A 230 -23.16 13.41 -1.64
N CYS A 231 -22.44 13.21 -2.75
CA CYS A 231 -21.07 12.70 -2.72
C CYS A 231 -20.04 13.84 -2.78
N GLY A 232 -18.95 13.71 -2.02
CA GLY A 232 -17.87 14.70 -2.00
C GLY A 232 -18.13 15.92 -1.11
N VAL A 233 -19.10 15.84 -0.20
CA VAL A 233 -19.27 16.84 0.87
C VAL A 233 -18.37 16.46 2.06
N PRO A 234 -17.49 17.36 2.52
CA PRO A 234 -16.65 17.13 3.69
C PRO A 234 -17.49 16.82 4.94
N ASN A 235 -17.09 15.79 5.68
CA ASN A 235 -17.75 15.42 6.94
C ASN A 235 -17.61 16.52 8.01
N GLU A 236 -18.61 16.71 8.88
CA GLU A 236 -18.54 17.66 10.00
C GLU A 236 -17.41 17.34 11.00
N TYR A 237 -17.03 16.08 11.15
CA TYR A 237 -15.97 15.57 12.02
C TYR A 237 -14.61 15.40 11.31
N TYR A 238 -14.35 16.18 10.26
CA TYR A 238 -13.13 16.11 9.44
C TYR A 238 -11.80 16.25 10.21
N PHE A 239 -11.78 16.95 11.36
CA PHE A 239 -10.61 17.05 12.26
C PHE A 239 -10.69 16.21 13.54
N SER A 240 -11.66 15.30 13.64
CA SER A 240 -11.73 14.36 14.77
C SER A 240 -11.26 12.98 14.34
N LEU A 241 -10.28 12.44 15.07
CA LEU A 241 -9.88 11.03 14.95
C LEU A 241 -10.98 10.14 15.54
N ILE A 242 -11.39 10.42 16.77
CA ILE A 242 -12.46 9.68 17.46
C ILE A 242 -13.82 10.28 17.09
N ARG A 243 -14.68 9.47 16.48
CA ARG A 243 -16.00 9.90 16.00
C ARG A 243 -17.16 9.20 16.71
N PRO A 244 -18.30 9.88 16.93
CA PRO A 244 -19.47 9.30 17.59
C PRO A 244 -20.08 8.13 16.78
N PHE A 245 -20.99 7.37 17.39
CA PHE A 245 -21.58 6.17 16.79
C PHE A 245 -22.35 6.42 15.49
N ASP A 246 -22.95 7.62 15.35
CA ASP A 246 -23.79 7.98 14.20
C ASP A 246 -22.98 8.54 13.01
N ALA A 247 -21.67 8.73 13.19
CA ALA A 247 -20.78 9.25 12.14
C ALA A 247 -20.18 8.12 11.30
N ASP A 248 -19.68 8.48 10.11
CA ASP A 248 -18.79 7.62 9.32
C ASP A 248 -17.50 7.31 10.12
N LEU A 249 -17.00 6.09 10.00
CA LEU A 249 -15.82 5.63 10.75
C LEU A 249 -15.95 5.86 12.27
N PRO A 250 -16.97 5.27 12.94
CA PRO A 250 -17.16 5.46 14.38
C PRO A 250 -16.04 4.79 15.17
N TRP A 251 -15.67 5.38 16.32
CA TRP A 251 -14.57 4.91 17.16
C TRP A 251 -14.71 3.42 17.54
N PHE A 252 -15.94 2.96 17.78
CA PHE A 252 -16.22 1.59 18.13
C PHE A 252 -15.94 0.62 16.97
N GLY A 253 -16.32 1.01 15.75
CA GLY A 253 -16.01 0.24 14.54
C GLY A 253 -14.51 0.18 14.27
N ILE A 254 -13.80 1.30 14.50
CA ILE A 254 -12.34 1.38 14.38
C ILE A 254 -11.63 0.55 15.46
N LEU A 255 -12.13 0.44 16.69
CA LEU A 255 -11.44 -0.38 17.69
C LEU A 255 -11.71 -1.88 17.50
N PHE A 256 -12.97 -2.28 17.36
CA PHE A 256 -13.34 -3.70 17.36
C PHE A 256 -13.40 -4.30 15.95
N GLY A 257 -13.98 -3.59 14.98
CA GLY A 257 -14.10 -4.07 13.61
C GLY A 257 -12.77 -4.08 12.88
N HIS A 258 -12.05 -2.96 12.92
CA HIS A 258 -10.73 -2.84 12.31
C HIS A 258 -9.70 -3.77 12.97
N GLY A 259 -9.83 -4.08 14.27
CA GLY A 259 -8.94 -5.01 14.96
C GLY A 259 -8.91 -6.40 14.32
N VAL A 260 -10.06 -6.96 13.97
CA VAL A 260 -10.15 -8.26 13.28
C VAL A 260 -9.50 -8.18 11.90
N MET A 261 -9.78 -7.11 11.15
CA MET A 261 -9.18 -6.86 9.84
C MET A 261 -7.65 -6.71 9.92
N CYS A 262 -7.15 -6.04 10.96
CA CYS A 262 -5.73 -5.88 11.22
C CYS A 262 -5.05 -7.19 11.57
N ILE A 263 -5.68 -8.06 12.36
CA ILE A 263 -5.11 -9.39 12.65
C ILE A 263 -4.99 -10.21 11.35
N TRP A 264 -6.01 -10.15 10.49
CA TRP A 264 -5.92 -10.82 9.20
C TRP A 264 -4.84 -10.20 8.30
N TYR A 265 -4.87 -8.88 8.10
CA TYR A 265 -3.97 -8.18 7.20
C TYR A 265 -2.52 -8.13 7.71
N TRP A 266 -2.30 -7.69 8.95
CA TRP A 266 -0.96 -7.52 9.53
C TRP A 266 -0.42 -8.78 10.17
N CYS A 267 -1.24 -9.66 10.78
CA CYS A 267 -0.71 -10.84 11.47
C CYS A 267 -0.71 -12.13 10.63
N SER A 268 -1.61 -12.24 9.64
CA SER A 268 -1.73 -13.46 8.81
C SER A 268 -1.06 -13.30 7.45
N ASP A 269 -1.30 -12.20 6.75
CA ASP A 269 -0.77 -12.01 5.39
C ASP A 269 0.76 -11.84 5.35
N GLN A 270 1.37 -11.26 6.39
CA GLN A 270 2.82 -11.07 6.47
C GLN A 270 3.61 -12.38 6.52
N VAL A 271 2.98 -13.47 7.01
CA VAL A 271 3.64 -14.77 7.13
C VAL A 271 3.95 -15.36 5.76
N ASN A 272 3.04 -15.17 4.81
CA ASN A 272 3.18 -15.66 3.45
C ASN A 272 4.38 -15.04 2.71
N ARG A 273 4.91 -13.90 3.20
CA ARG A 273 5.91 -13.09 2.47
C ARG A 273 7.30 -13.08 3.09
N LYS A 274 7.51 -13.64 4.29
CA LYS A 274 8.75 -13.50 5.07
C LYS A 274 9.90 -14.46 4.72
N ARG A 275 9.71 -15.39 3.77
CA ARG A 275 10.73 -16.40 3.42
C ARG A 275 10.83 -16.69 1.91
N GLU A 276 10.41 -15.75 1.06
CA GLU A 276 10.81 -15.72 -0.35
C GLU A 276 12.21 -15.09 -0.50
#